data_AF-A0A7V6C7L1-F1
#
_entry.id   AF-A0A7V6C7L1-F1
#
_cell.length_a   1.000
_cell.length_b   1.000
_cell.length_c   1.000
_cell.angle_alpha   90.00
_cell.angle_beta   90.00
_cell.angle_gamma   90.00
#
_symmetry.space_group_name_H-M   'P 1'
#
loop_
_entity.id
_entity.type
_entity.pdbx_description
1 polymer ?
#
loop_
_entity_poly.entity_id
_entity_poly.type
_entity_poly.pdbx_seq_one_letter_code
_entity_poly.pdbx_strand_id
1 'polypeptide(L)' 'MAKKVAFNTRVSDVLLNEFRALAVLLDKSLNDFFEEAMLDLIKKYDQDNLIVELRKLKAKAQKRR' A
#
# COMPACT_ATOMS: atom_id res chain seq x y z
N MET A 1 -11.40 -17.39 -3.35
CA MET A 1 -11.35 -15.92 -3.35
C MET A 1 -11.41 -15.44 -1.92
N ALA A 2 -10.52 -14.52 -1.50
CA ALA A 2 -10.58 -13.95 -0.16
C ALA A 2 -11.93 -13.23 0.03
N LYS A 3 -12.53 -13.36 1.22
CA LYS A 3 -13.81 -12.72 1.54
C LYS A 3 -13.62 -11.21 1.62
N LYS A 4 -14.26 -10.45 0.73
CA LYS A 4 -14.26 -8.98 0.80
C LYS A 4 -15.03 -8.51 2.04
N VAL A 5 -14.47 -7.56 2.77
CA VAL A 5 -15.09 -6.94 3.95
C VAL A 5 -15.23 -5.45 3.68
N ALA A 6 -16.44 -4.91 3.86
CA ALA A 6 -16.67 -3.48 3.74
C ALA A 6 -16.10 -2.75 4.97
N PHE A 7 -15.45 -1.62 4.73
CA PHE A 7 -15.01 -0.70 5.78
C PHE A 7 -15.33 0.73 5.35
N ASN A 8 -15.48 1.61 6.34
CA ASN A 8 -15.70 3.03 6.11
C ASN A 8 -14.47 3.81 6.56
N THR A 9 -14.13 4.87 5.83
CA THR A 9 -13.06 5.78 6.19
C THR A 9 -13.44 7.22 5.85
N ARG A 10 -12.69 8.19 6.38
CA ARG A 10 -12.86 9.61 6.06
C ARG A 10 -11.71 10.06 5.18
N VAL A 11 -12.03 10.83 4.14
CA VAL A 11 -11.07 11.43 3.21
C VAL A 11 -11.45 12.91 3.08
N SER A 12 -10.47 13.79 2.93
CA SER A 12 -10.75 15.20 2.65
C SER A 12 -11.40 15.35 1.27
N ASP A 13 -12.29 16.32 1.11
CA ASP A 13 -13.01 16.54 -0.15
C ASP A 13 -12.04 16.83 -1.32
N VAL A 14 -10.93 17.52 -1.04
CA VAL A 14 -9.89 17.81 -2.04
C VAL A 14 -9.31 16.51 -2.61
N LEU A 15 -8.88 15.60 -1.74
CA LEU A 15 -8.31 14.32 -2.17
C LEU A 15 -9.36 13.43 -2.85
N LEU A 16 -10.59 13.42 -2.33
CA LEU A 16 -11.66 12.63 -2.93
C LEU A 16 -11.95 13.05 -4.38
N ASN A 17 -11.87 14.34 -4.69
CA ASN A 17 -12.05 14.85 -6.05
C ASN A 17 -10.90 14.44 -6.97
N GLU A 18 -9.65 14.49 -6.49
CA GLU A 18 -8.49 14.01 -7.24
C GLU A 18 -8.58 12.51 -7.53
N PHE A 19 -8.96 11.70 -6.53
CA PHE A 19 -9.13 10.26 -6.71
C PHE A 19 -10.23 9.92 -7.71
N ARG A 20 -11.34 10.66 -7.71
CA ARG A 20 -12.41 10.50 -8.71
C ARG A 20 -11.92 10.80 -10.13
N ALA A 21 -11.16 11.88 -10.31
CA ALA A 21 -10.59 12.23 -11.60
C ALA A 21 -9.63 11.13 -12.11
N LEU A 22 -8.76 10.63 -11.22
CA LEU A 22 -7.83 9.55 -11.53
C LEU A 22 -8.55 8.23 -11.86
N ALA A 23 -9.59 7.87 -11.11
CA ALA A 23 -10.38 6.66 -11.37
C ALA A 23 -11.04 6.70 -12.76
N VAL A 24 -11.56 7.86 -13.17
CA VAL A 24 -12.11 8.07 -14.52
C VAL A 24 -11.02 7.95 -15.59
N LEU A 25 -9.86 8.57 -15.39
CA LEU A 25 -8.74 8.49 -16.35
C LEU A 25 -8.23 7.06 -16.53
N LEU A 26 -8.32 6.23 -15.49
CA LEU A 26 -7.87 4.84 -15.51
C LEU A 26 -8.97 3.84 -15.92
N ASP A 27 -10.17 4.31 -16.24
CA ASP A 27 -11.36 3.49 -16.53
C ASP A 27 -11.66 2.46 -15.42
N LYS A 28 -11.63 2.91 -14.17
CA LYS A 28 -11.83 2.08 -12.97
C LYS A 28 -12.91 2.63 -12.06
N SER A 29 -13.55 1.72 -11.31
CA SER A 29 -14.38 2.15 -10.19
C SER A 29 -13.50 2.75 -9.09
N LEU A 30 -14.04 3.70 -8.33
CA LEU A 30 -13.31 4.33 -7.23
C LEU A 30 -12.88 3.30 -6.16
N ASN A 31 -13.68 2.26 -5.94
CA ASN A 31 -13.38 1.20 -4.99
C ASN A 31 -12.23 0.32 -5.48
N ASP A 32 -12.22 -0.06 -6.76
CA ASP A 32 -11.13 -0.87 -7.33
C ASP A 32 -9.82 -0.09 -7.33
N PHE A 33 -9.88 1.21 -7.66
CA PHE A 33 -8.75 2.12 -7.55
C PHE A 33 -8.17 2.15 -6.13
N PHE A 34 -9.02 2.30 -5.10
CA PHE A 34 -8.55 2.29 -3.72
C PHE A 34 -7.99 0.94 -3.27
N GLU A 35 -8.63 -0.17 -3.67
CA GLU A 35 -8.15 -1.52 -3.34
C GLU A 35 -6.75 -1.76 -3.91
N GLU A 36 -6.52 -1.39 -5.18
CA GLU A 36 -5.20 -1.47 -5.82
C GLU A 36 -4.17 -0.57 -5.14
N ALA A 37 -4.50 0.70 -4.90
CA ALA A 37 -3.59 1.64 -4.26
C ALA A 37 -3.19 1.17 -2.85
N MET A 38 -4.12 0.61 -2.08
CA MET A 38 -3.84 0.03 -0.78
C MET A 38 -2.95 -1.21 -0.87
N LEU A 39 -3.18 -2.09 -1.84
CA LEU A 39 -2.32 -3.26 -2.08
C LEU A 39 -0.89 -2.87 -2.41
N ASP A 40 -0.71 -1.86 -3.25
CA ASP A 40 0.61 -1.37 -3.63
C ASP A 40 1.34 -0.72 -2.46
N LEU A 41 0.63 0.03 -1.61
CA LEU A 41 1.18 0.56 -0.37
C LEU A 41 1.61 -0.57 0.58
N ILE A 42 0.77 -1.59 0.80
CA ILE A 42 1.10 -2.73 1.66
C ILE A 42 2.36 -3.44 1.15
N LYS A 43 2.43 -3.75 -0.15
CA LYS A 43 3.60 -4.40 -0.76
C LYS A 43 4.88 -3.57 -0.58
N LYS A 44 4.79 -2.26 -0.79
CA LYS A 44 5.94 -1.36 -0.64
C LYS A 44 6.49 -1.37 0.79
N TYR A 45 5.62 -1.22 1.80
CA TYR A 45 6.05 -1.22 3.20
C TYR A 45 6.52 -2.60 3.68
N ASP A 46 5.93 -3.69 3.18
CA ASP A 46 6.39 -5.04 3.50
C ASP A 46 7.81 -5.29 2.95
N GLN A 47 8.08 -4.87 1.71
CA GLN A 47 9.42 -4.91 1.12
C GLN A 47 10.43 -4.05 1.89
N ASP A 48 10.06 -2.83 2.27
CA ASP A 48 10.92 -1.93 3.05
C ASP A 48 11.26 -2.55 4.42
N ASN A 49 10.28 -3.17 5.09
CA ASN A 49 10.50 -3.89 6.35
C ASN A 49 11.45 -5.08 6.18
N LEU A 50 11.27 -5.88 5.13
CA LEU A 50 12.15 -7.01 4.80
C LEU A 50 13.60 -6.53 4.58
N ILE A 51 13.79 -5.43 3.83
CA ILE A 51 15.10 -4.83 3.59
C ILE A 51 15.75 -4.38 4.91
N VAL A 52 14.99 -3.75 5.80
CA VAL A 52 15.47 -3.34 7.12
C VAL A 52 15.92 -4.56 7.93
N GLU A 53 15.18 -5.66 7.91
CA GLU A 53 15.51 -6.88 8.64
C GLU A 53 16.75 -7.58 8.08
N LEU A 54 16.90 -7.66 6.75
CA LEU A 54 18.09 -8.19 6.10
C LEU A 54 19.35 -7.38 6.46
N ARG A 55 19.25 -6.05 6.52
CA ARG A 55 20.36 -5.18 6.96
C ARG A 55 20.77 -5.47 8.40
N LYS A 56 19.80 -5.67 9.31
CA LYS A 56 20.07 -6.05 10.71
C LYS A 56 20.77 -7.40 10.80
N LEU A 57 20.33 -8.40 10.04
CA LEU A 57 20.95 -9.74 10.01
C LEU A 57 22.40 -9.69 9.50
N LYS A 58 22.66 -8.94 8.42
CA LYS A 58 24.03 -8.74 7.90
C LYS A 58 24.95 -8.08 8.93
N ALA A 59 24.49 -7.02 9.59
CA ALA A 59 25.27 -6.35 10.64
C ALA A 59 25.58 -7.27 11.82
N LYS A 60 24.63 -8.13 12.23
CA LYS A 60 24.83 -9.13 13.28
C LYS A 60 25.85 -10.20 12.88
N ALA A 61 25.84 -10.64 11.62
CA ALA A 61 26.79 -11.61 11.09
C ALA A 61 28.22 -11.05 11.01
N GLN A 62 28.37 -9.78 10.64
CA GLN A 62 29.69 -9.12 10.57
C GLN A 62 30.32 -8.90 11.94
N LYS A 63 29.54 -8.58 12.98
CA LYS A 63 30.05 -8.42 14.36
C LYS A 63 30.49 -9.72 15.04
N ARG A 64 30.18 -10.88 14.45
CA ARG A 64 30.57 -12.20 14.97
C ARG A 64 31.88 -12.73 14.36
N ARG A 65 32.47 -12.01 13.40
CA ARG A 65 33.83 -12.22 12.92
C ARG A 65 34.75 -11.20 13.57
#